data_AF-A0A6M7UER1-F1
#
_entry.id   AF-A0A6M7UER1-F1
#
_cell.length_a   1.000
_cell.length_b   1.000
_cell.length_c   1.000
_cell.angle_alpha   90.00
_cell.angle_beta   90.00
_cell.angle_gamma   90.00
#
_symmetry.space_group_name_H-M   'P 1'
#
loop_
_entity.id
_entity.type
_entity.pdbx_description
1 polymer ?
#
loop_
_entity_poly.entity_id
_entity_poly.type
_entity_poly.pdbx_seq_one_letter_code
_entity_poly.pdbx_strand_id
1 'polypeptide(L)'
;MKCMAAMLMIAGGTLIGALIPSQAATLNTMDDIGTAIQACWTPPADSGNSTVTLSFSFKRDGSLIGPPRPTAAKVAGNDKARKAFIDAAIAAVENCTPLTFSPALAKGIGGNVFTLQLVSPKQ
;
A
#
# COMPACT_ATOMS: atom_id res chain seq x y z
N MET A 1 -22.63 -42.43 -46.28
CA MET A 1 -21.45 -41.63 -46.65
C MET A 1 -20.82 -41.09 -45.37
N LYS A 2 -19.49 -40.94 -45.37
CA LYS A 2 -18.60 -40.72 -44.21
C LYS A 2 -18.94 -39.50 -43.34
N CYS A 3 -18.61 -39.60 -42.05
CA CYS A 3 -17.69 -38.74 -41.25
C CYS A 3 -18.14 -38.80 -39.77
N MET A 4 -17.52 -39.63 -38.93
CA MET A 4 -16.32 -39.37 -38.11
C MET A 4 -16.45 -38.24 -37.08
N ALA A 5 -16.24 -38.66 -35.83
CA ALA A 5 -15.67 -37.94 -34.68
C ALA A 5 -16.56 -36.97 -33.89
N ALA A 6 -16.82 -37.35 -32.63
CA ALA A 6 -16.39 -36.57 -31.48
C ALA A 6 -16.54 -37.43 -30.20
N MET A 7 -15.44 -38.01 -29.76
CA MET A 7 -15.29 -38.53 -28.40
C MET A 7 -14.49 -37.46 -27.65
N LEU A 8 -15.15 -36.69 -26.79
CA LEU A 8 -14.47 -35.80 -25.85
C LEU A 8 -14.82 -36.26 -24.44
N MET A 9 -13.78 -36.73 -23.76
CA MET A 9 -13.78 -37.29 -22.43
C MET A 9 -13.96 -36.18 -21.38
N ILE A 10 -14.61 -36.59 -20.30
CA ILE A 10 -14.96 -35.89 -19.06
C ILE A 10 -13.68 -35.55 -18.27
N ALA A 11 -13.61 -34.38 -17.60
CA ALA A 11 -13.11 -34.22 -16.23
C ALA A 11 -13.03 -32.74 -15.82
N GLY A 12 -13.58 -32.41 -14.66
CA GLY A 12 -13.66 -31.05 -14.13
C GLY A 12 -12.31 -30.45 -13.73
N GLY A 13 -12.23 -29.12 -13.84
CA GLY A 13 -11.19 -28.30 -13.23
C GLY A 13 -11.83 -27.20 -12.42
N THR A 14 -12.01 -27.41 -11.11
CA THR A 14 -12.33 -26.32 -10.18
C THR A 14 -11.09 -25.45 -10.02
N LEU A 15 -11.16 -24.21 -10.52
CA LEU A 15 -10.19 -23.15 -10.23
C LEU A 15 -10.27 -22.79 -8.75
N ILE A 16 -9.46 -23.45 -7.92
CA ILE A 16 -9.17 -22.98 -6.56
C ILE A 16 -8.16 -21.84 -6.73
N GLY A 17 -8.66 -20.60 -6.79
CA GLY A 17 -7.82 -19.43 -6.60
C GLY A 17 -7.22 -19.50 -5.20
N ALA A 18 -5.91 -19.72 -5.12
CA ALA A 18 -5.19 -19.62 -3.86
C ALA A 18 -5.28 -18.17 -3.38
N LEU A 19 -6.20 -17.89 -2.45
CA LEU A 19 -6.10 -16.73 -1.57
C LEU A 19 -4.88 -16.99 -0.70
N ILE A 20 -3.69 -16.57 -1.16
CA ILE A 20 -2.53 -16.49 -0.28
C ILE A 20 -2.95 -15.50 0.79
N PRO A 21 -3.10 -15.91 2.07
CA PRO A 21 -3.26 -14.93 3.12
C PRO A 21 -1.97 -14.14 3.11
N SER A 22 -2.03 -12.87 2.74
CA SER A 22 -0.95 -11.92 3.02
C SER A 22 -0.86 -11.85 4.53
N GLN A 23 -0.12 -12.78 5.13
CA GLN A 23 0.27 -12.74 6.52
C GLN A 23 1.06 -11.43 6.64
N ALA A 24 0.41 -10.36 7.09
CA ALA A 24 1.08 -9.09 7.28
C ALA A 24 2.24 -9.36 8.25
N ALA A 25 3.46 -9.36 7.71
CA ALA A 25 4.64 -9.71 8.50
C ALA A 25 4.71 -8.76 9.69
N THR A 26 4.92 -9.32 10.89
CA THR A 26 5.09 -8.52 12.09
C THR A 26 6.29 -7.60 11.92
N LEU A 27 6.05 -6.29 11.98
CA LEU A 27 7.07 -5.26 11.83
C LEU A 27 7.83 -5.08 13.14
N ASN A 28 9.16 -5.02 13.08
CA ASN A 28 10.03 -4.97 14.25
C ASN A 28 10.76 -3.64 14.39
N THR A 29 10.95 -2.92 13.28
CA THR A 29 11.75 -1.69 13.21
C THR A 29 11.00 -0.56 12.50
N MET A 30 11.51 0.68 12.61
CA MET A 30 10.94 1.82 11.88
C MET A 30 11.17 1.69 10.36
N ASP A 31 12.28 1.07 9.95
CA ASP A 31 12.56 0.77 8.53
C ASP A 31 11.54 -0.21 7.94
N ASP A 32 11.09 -1.20 8.73
CA ASP A 32 10.03 -2.14 8.31
C ASP A 32 8.72 -1.39 8.03
N ILE A 33 8.39 -0.38 8.83
CA ILE A 33 7.20 0.45 8.65
C ILE A 33 7.30 1.27 7.37
N GLY A 34 8.43 1.96 7.17
CA GLY A 34 8.67 2.72 5.95
C GLY A 34 8.57 1.83 4.71
N THR A 35 9.10 0.61 4.78
CA THR A 35 9.05 -0.38 3.71
C THR A 35 7.62 -0.87 3.45
N ALA A 36 6.86 -1.18 4.51
CA ALA A 36 5.47 -1.63 4.40
C ALA A 36 4.58 -0.57 3.75
N ILE A 37 4.68 0.68 4.18
CA ILE A 37 3.92 1.78 3.58
C ILE A 37 4.33 2.03 2.12
N GLN A 38 5.63 1.98 1.81
CA GLN A 38 6.12 2.09 0.43
C GLN A 38 5.69 0.91 -0.46
N ALA A 39 5.42 -0.26 0.12
CA ALA A 39 4.86 -1.40 -0.61
C ALA A 39 3.38 -1.19 -0.96
N CYS A 40 2.62 -0.53 -0.07
CA CYS A 40 1.22 -0.11 -0.32
C CYS A 40 1.09 1.08 -1.28
N TRP A 41 2.18 1.82 -1.54
CA TRP A 41 2.16 3.00 -2.39
C TRP A 41 2.07 2.66 -3.88
N THR A 42 0.97 3.09 -4.52
CA THR A 42 0.79 3.07 -5.98
C THR A 42 0.61 4.51 -6.47
N PRO A 43 1.61 5.12 -7.12
CA PRO A 43 1.49 6.48 -7.62
C PRO A 43 0.47 6.54 -8.78
N PRO A 44 -0.27 7.65 -8.94
CA PRO A 44 -1.11 7.85 -10.12
C PRO A 44 -0.32 7.73 -11.44
N ALA A 45 -0.99 7.31 -12.51
CA ALA A 45 -0.39 7.33 -13.85
C ALA A 45 0.10 8.74 -14.21
N ASP A 46 1.16 8.81 -15.02
CA ASP A 46 1.73 10.07 -15.53
C ASP A 46 2.17 11.06 -14.44
N SER A 47 2.44 10.57 -13.21
CA SER A 47 2.93 11.41 -12.10
C SER A 47 4.32 12.01 -12.34
N GLY A 48 5.06 11.59 -13.37
CA GLY A 48 6.44 12.02 -13.60
C GLY A 48 7.34 11.80 -12.38
N ASN A 49 8.33 12.68 -12.20
CA ASN A 49 9.22 12.67 -11.02
C ASN A 49 8.62 13.51 -9.88
N SER A 50 7.49 13.07 -9.34
CA SER A 50 6.80 13.69 -8.21
C SER A 50 7.19 13.11 -6.84
N THR A 51 7.08 13.92 -5.80
CA THR A 51 7.29 13.54 -4.40
C THR A 51 6.27 14.21 -3.47
N VAL A 52 5.91 13.52 -2.39
CA VAL A 52 5.12 14.07 -1.28
C VAL A 52 5.64 13.50 0.03
N THR A 53 5.84 14.36 1.02
CA THR A 53 6.16 13.97 2.39
C THR A 53 4.91 14.06 3.25
N LEU A 54 4.55 12.95 3.89
CA LEU A 54 3.45 12.89 4.84
C LEU A 54 3.98 12.82 6.27
N SER A 55 3.23 13.41 7.18
CA SER A 55 3.38 13.25 8.62
C SER A 55 2.16 12.55 9.21
N PHE A 56 2.37 11.56 10.08
CA PHE A 56 1.32 10.78 10.73
C PHE A 56 1.84 10.09 11.99
N SER A 57 0.94 9.52 12.78
CA SER A 57 1.27 8.79 14.00
C SER A 57 0.42 7.52 14.10
N PHE A 58 0.94 6.51 14.79
CA PHE A 58 0.23 5.26 15.06
C PHE A 58 -0.14 5.14 16.54
N LYS A 59 -1.22 4.41 16.81
CA LYS A 59 -1.48 3.81 18.11
C LYS A 59 -0.62 2.55 18.27
N ARG A 60 -0.61 1.98 19.48
CA ARG A 60 0.11 0.73 19.76
C ARG A 60 -0.46 -0.49 19.01
N ASP A 61 -1.72 -0.41 18.57
CA ASP A 61 -2.41 -1.45 17.80
C ASP A 61 -2.16 -1.37 16.28
N GLY A 62 -1.32 -0.44 15.83
CA GLY A 62 -1.02 -0.25 14.41
C GLY A 62 -2.00 0.62 13.63
N SER A 63 -3.11 1.05 14.23
CA SER A 63 -4.03 2.01 13.61
C SER A 63 -3.49 3.44 13.65
N LEU A 64 -3.96 4.29 12.73
CA LEU A 64 -3.56 5.69 12.69
C LEU A 64 -4.16 6.53 13.82
N ILE A 65 -3.42 7.55 14.24
CA ILE A 65 -3.90 8.64 15.08
C ILE A 65 -4.22 9.82 14.15
N GLY A 66 -5.48 9.89 13.72
CA GLY A 66 -5.92 10.90 12.77
C GLY A 66 -5.39 10.68 11.34
N PRO A 67 -5.82 11.54 10.39
CA PRO A 67 -5.44 11.39 8.99
C PRO A 67 -4.00 11.84 8.72
N PRO A 68 -3.26 11.18 7.81
CA PRO A 68 -1.96 11.64 7.34
C PRO A 68 -2.01 13.06 6.77
N ARG A 69 -0.98 13.87 7.07
CA ARG A 69 -0.91 15.28 6.66
C ARG A 69 0.30 15.53 5.75
N PRO A 70 0.13 16.16 4.57
CA PRO A 70 1.25 16.54 3.73
C PRO A 70 2.04 17.69 4.36
N THR A 71 3.35 17.53 4.44
CA THR A 71 4.29 18.55 4.94
C THR A 71 5.14 19.18 3.84
N ALA A 72 5.37 18.45 2.75
CA ALA A 72 6.03 18.94 1.54
C ALA A 72 5.50 18.19 0.32
N ALA A 73 5.41 18.86 -0.83
CA ALA A 73 5.03 18.22 -2.09
C ALA A 73 5.68 18.92 -3.28
N LYS A 74 6.31 18.14 -4.17
CA LYS A 74 6.79 18.58 -5.48
C LYS A 74 6.17 17.66 -6.51
N VAL A 75 5.12 18.12 -7.19
CA VAL A 75 4.33 17.29 -8.11
C VAL A 75 4.37 17.89 -9.51
N ALA A 76 4.62 17.06 -10.52
CA ALA A 76 4.54 17.45 -11.92
C ALA A 76 3.09 17.71 -12.36
N GLY A 77 2.89 18.62 -13.32
CA GLY A 77 1.57 18.93 -13.87
C GLY A 77 0.87 20.10 -13.16
N ASN A 78 -0.47 20.13 -13.25
CA ASN A 78 -1.30 21.22 -12.73
C ASN A 78 -1.82 20.95 -11.31
N ASP A 79 -2.57 21.90 -10.73
CA ASP A 79 -3.11 21.76 -9.37
C ASP A 79 -4.01 20.53 -9.18
N LYS A 80 -4.71 20.10 -10.24
CA LYS A 80 -5.52 18.87 -10.20
C LYS A 80 -4.62 17.64 -10.06
N ALA A 81 -3.54 17.57 -10.83
CA ALA A 81 -2.54 16.48 -10.73
C ALA A 81 -1.88 16.50 -9.34
N ARG A 82 -1.51 17.68 -8.85
CA ARG A 82 -0.97 17.87 -7.50
C ARG A 82 -1.90 17.35 -6.41
N LYS A 83 -3.19 17.72 -6.47
CA LYS A 83 -4.19 17.24 -5.52
C LYS A 83 -4.37 15.72 -5.60
N ALA A 84 -4.49 15.16 -6.80
CA ALA A 84 -4.65 13.72 -6.99
C ALA A 84 -3.47 12.92 -6.44
N PHE A 85 -2.24 13.41 -6.64
CA PHE A 85 -1.03 12.76 -6.11
C PHE A 85 -0.99 12.74 -4.58
N ILE A 86 -1.34 13.87 -3.94
CA ILE A 86 -1.39 13.97 -2.47
C ILE A 86 -2.52 13.10 -1.91
N ASP A 87 -3.71 13.15 -2.50
CA ASP A 87 -4.86 12.35 -2.05
C ASP A 87 -4.56 10.85 -2.17
N ALA A 88 -3.91 10.42 -3.27
CA ALA A 88 -3.47 9.04 -3.43
C ALA A 88 -2.47 8.63 -2.35
N ALA A 89 -1.51 9.50 -2.02
CA ALA A 89 -0.50 9.22 -1.00
C ALA A 89 -1.11 9.07 0.39
N ILE A 90 -2.08 9.93 0.74
CA ILE A 90 -2.84 9.81 1.98
C ILE A 90 -3.61 8.48 2.01
N ALA A 91 -4.34 8.18 0.94
CA ALA A 91 -5.11 6.94 0.82
C ALA A 91 -4.23 5.68 0.92
N ALA A 92 -3.01 5.72 0.37
CA ALA A 92 -2.08 4.61 0.48
C ALA A 92 -1.69 4.32 1.94
N VAL A 93 -1.43 5.36 2.74
CA VAL A 93 -1.14 5.19 4.17
C VAL A 93 -2.38 4.69 4.92
N GLU A 94 -3.56 5.27 4.67
CA GLU A 94 -4.81 4.86 5.32
C GLU A 94 -5.15 3.41 5.03
N ASN A 95 -5.08 2.99 3.77
CA ASN A 95 -5.41 1.63 3.33
C ASN A 95 -4.36 0.58 3.75
N CYS A 96 -3.11 1.01 4.01
CA CYS A 96 -2.06 0.12 4.49
C CYS A 96 -2.19 -0.20 5.99
N THR A 97 -3.15 0.43 6.68
CA THR A 97 -3.32 0.31 8.13
C THR A 97 -4.60 -0.45 8.48
N PRO A 98 -4.65 -1.16 9.64
CA PRO A 98 -3.63 -1.22 10.70
C PRO A 98 -2.42 -2.09 10.35
N LEU A 99 -1.23 -1.68 10.82
CA LEU A 99 0.01 -2.46 10.68
C LEU A 99 0.24 -3.39 11.88
N THR A 100 0.72 -4.61 11.63
CA THR A 100 1.04 -5.55 12.72
C THR A 100 2.42 -5.24 13.31
N PHE A 101 2.46 -4.67 14.53
CA PHE A 101 3.72 -4.39 15.22
C PHE A 101 4.11 -5.52 16.19
N SER A 102 5.43 -5.74 16.34
CA SER A 102 5.94 -6.58 17.42
C SER A 102 5.67 -5.95 18.78
N PRO A 103 5.57 -6.73 19.87
CA PRO A 103 5.35 -6.17 21.21
C PRO A 103 6.41 -5.13 21.61
N ALA A 104 7.67 -5.34 21.19
CA ALA A 104 8.76 -4.41 21.46
C ALA A 104 8.56 -3.08 20.74
N LEU A 105 8.21 -3.11 19.45
CA LEU A 105 7.93 -1.92 18.65
C LEU A 105 6.68 -1.19 19.15
N ALA A 106 5.59 -1.92 19.41
CA ALA A 106 4.32 -1.40 19.91
C ALA A 106 4.47 -0.59 21.21
N LYS A 107 5.39 -0.98 22.10
CA LYS A 107 5.65 -0.28 23.35
C LYS A 107 6.22 1.13 23.13
N GLY A 108 7.07 1.29 22.12
CA GLY A 108 7.80 2.53 21.84
C GLY A 108 7.14 3.45 20.81
N ILE A 109 6.27 2.91 19.94
CA ILE A 109 5.80 3.64 18.75
C ILE A 109 4.57 4.53 18.96
N GLY A 110 3.69 4.17 19.91
CA GLY A 110 2.40 4.84 20.10
C GLY A 110 2.55 6.36 20.32
N GLY A 111 1.95 7.17 19.45
CA GLY A 111 1.96 8.63 19.56
C GLY A 111 3.18 9.35 18.99
N ASN A 112 4.18 8.62 18.46
CA ASN A 112 5.33 9.26 17.81
C ASN A 112 4.95 9.77 16.42
N VAL A 113 5.47 10.93 16.05
CA VAL A 113 5.29 11.50 14.71
C VAL A 113 6.29 10.88 13.75
N PHE A 114 5.77 10.30 12.68
CA PHE A 114 6.49 9.74 11.56
C PHE A 114 6.45 10.70 10.39
N THR A 115 7.57 10.83 9.69
CA THR A 115 7.63 11.52 8.41
C THR A 115 8.12 10.54 7.34
N LEU A 116 7.34 10.37 6.29
CA LEU A 116 7.68 9.48 5.18
C LEU A 116 7.51 10.22 3.86
N GLN A 117 8.55 10.19 3.03
CA GLN A 117 8.49 10.71 1.68
C GLN A 117 8.10 9.59 0.72
N LEU A 118 6.95 9.76 0.06
CA LEU A 118 6.51 8.94 -1.05
C LEU A 118 6.95 9.62 -2.35
N VAL A 119 7.64 8.86 -3.17
CA VAL A 119 8.14 9.31 -4.47
C VAL A 119 7.42 8.51 -5.55
N SER A 120 7.10 9.15 -6.67
CA SER A 120 6.89 8.43 -7.93
C SER A 120 8.25 8.19 -8.58
N PRO A 121 8.50 7.04 -9.23
CA PRO A 121 7.50 6.19 -9.91
C PRO A 121 7.58 4.68 -9.58
N LYS A 122 6.44 4.01 -9.36
CA LYS A 122 6.32 2.58 -9.68
C LYS A 122 5.48 2.47 -10.96
N GLN A 123 6.18 2.19 -12.06
CA GLN A 123 5.57 1.72 -13.30
C GLN A 123 5.32 0.22 -13.20
#